data_AF-A0A514C4B4-F1
#
_entry.id   AF-A0A514C4B4-F1
#
_cell.length_a   1.000
_cell.length_b   1.000
_cell.length_c   1.000
_cell.angle_alpha   90.00
_cell.angle_beta   90.00
_cell.angle_gamma   90.00
#
_symmetry.space_group_name_H-M   'P 1'
#
loop_
_entity.id
_entity.type
_entity.pdbx_description
1 polymer ?
#
loop_
_entity_poly.entity_id
_entity_poly.type
_entity_poly.pdbx_seq_one_letter_code
_entity_poly.pdbx_strand_id
1 'polypeptide(L)' 'MTPYAVFIPIQRRTRDHRVIQWWECELTDERGSVRDPLHPFFSLDEARNWATSRGYEVRQG' A
#
# COMPACT_ATOMS: atom_id res chain seq x y z
N MET A 1 4.88 19.95 -0.11
CA MET A 1 4.47 18.99 0.94
C MET A 1 5.31 17.73 0.75
N THR A 2 5.90 17.13 1.78
CA THR A 2 6.71 15.91 1.55
C THR A 2 5.80 14.75 1.12
N PRO A 3 6.02 14.16 -0.07
CA PRO A 3 5.19 13.06 -0.55
C PRO A 3 5.37 11.84 0.34
N TYR A 4 4.27 11.21 0.72
CA TYR A 4 4.30 10.03 1.58
C TYR A 4 3.38 8.92 1.10
N ALA A 5 3.71 7.71 1.51
CA ALA A 5 2.95 6.50 1.24
C ALA A 5 2.37 5.96 2.55
N VAL A 6 1.11 5.54 2.53
CA VAL A 6 0.45 4.82 3.62
C VAL A 6 0.09 3.43 3.12
N PHE A 7 0.34 2.41 3.95
CA PHE A 7 -0.03 1.03 3.63
C PHE A 7 -1.31 0.64 4.33
N ILE A 8 -2.26 0.14 3.55
CA ILE A 8 -3.58 -0.25 4.01
C ILE A 8 -3.65 -1.78 3.98
N PRO A 9 -3.83 -2.46 5.12
CA PRO A 9 -3.99 -3.90 5.14
C PRO A 9 -5.37 -4.26 4.59
N ILE A 10 -5.40 -5.13 3.58
CA ILE A 10 -6.63 -5.64 2.99
C ILE A 10 -6.72 -7.12 3.27
N GLN A 11 -7.83 -7.51 3.90
CA GLN A 11 -8.15 -8.89 4.18
C GLN A 11 -9.39 -9.29 3.40
N ARG A 12 -9.31 -10.44 2.73
CA ARG A 12 -10.45 -11.00 2.00
C ARG A 12 -10.58 -12.47 2.32
N ARG A 13 -11.83 -12.88 2.56
CA ARG A 13 -12.18 -14.28 2.68
C ARG A 13 -12.42 -14.85 1.30
N THR A 14 -11.70 -15.92 0.97
CA THR A 14 -11.87 -16.67 -0.27
C THR A 14 -13.07 -17.63 -0.17
N ARG A 15 -13.49 -18.18 -1.30
CA ARG A 15 -14.63 -19.11 -1.39
C ARG A 15 -14.41 -20.40 -0.60
N ASP A 16 -13.16 -20.85 -0.44
CA ASP A 16 -12.75 -22.00 0.37
C ASP A 16 -12.52 -21.63 1.85
N HIS A 17 -13.08 -20.50 2.31
CA HIS A 17 -13.01 -20.00 3.68
C HIS A 17 -11.62 -19.63 4.20
N ARG A 18 -10.59 -19.61 3.35
CA ARG A 18 -9.27 -19.09 3.71
C ARG A 18 -9.32 -17.57 3.81
N VAL A 19 -8.46 -17.03 4.66
CA VAL A 19 -8.24 -15.57 4.73
C VAL A 19 -6.94 -15.30 4.00
N ILE A 20 -7.02 -14.47 2.97
CA ILE A 20 -5.85 -13.91 2.30
C ILE A 20 -5.70 -12.47 2.75
N GLN A 21 -4.45 -12.05 2.94
CA GLN A 21 -4.09 -10.69 3.29
C GLN A 21 -3.08 -10.17 2.28
N TRP A 22 -3.28 -8.94 1.85
CA TRP A 22 -2.31 -8.14 1.11
C TRP A 22 -2.32 -6.71 1.62
N TRP A 23 -1.39 -5.92 1.11
CA TRP A 23 -1.28 -4.49 1.40
C TRP A 23 -1.52 -3.72 0.12
N GLU A 24 -2.28 -2.65 0.23
CA GLU A 24 -2.39 -1.65 -0.82
C GLU A 24 -1.67 -0.38 -0.38
N CYS A 25 -1.19 0.40 -1.36
CA CYS A 25 -0.48 1.64 -1.10
C CYS A 25 -1.34 2.84 -1.52
N GLU A 26 -1.53 3.77 -0.59
CA GLU A 26 -2.03 5.10 -0.86
C GLU A 26 -0.86 6.07 -0.92
N LEU A 27 -0.70 6.75 -2.05
CA LEU A 27 0.31 7.75 -2.31
C LEU A 27 -0.32 9.13 -2.13
N THR A 28 0.22 9.93 -1.22
CA THR A 28 -0.23 11.31 -1.00
C THR A 28 0.87 12.29 -1.37
N ASP A 29 0.55 13.22 -2.26
CA ASP A 29 1.41 14.33 -2.65
C ASP A 29 0.61 15.64 -2.78
N GLU A 30 1.22 16.65 -3.39
CA GLU A 30 0.65 17.99 -3.55
C GLU A 30 -0.62 18.02 -4.43
N ARG A 31 -0.85 16.95 -5.20
CA ARG A 31 -2.02 16.78 -6.08
C ARG A 31 -3.15 16.01 -5.40
N GLY A 32 -2.92 15.48 -4.20
CA GLY A 32 -3.89 14.72 -3.40
C GLY A 32 -3.44 13.30 -3.09
N SER A 33 -4.38 12.48 -2.60
CA SER A 33 -4.19 11.06 -2.35
C SER A 33 -4.66 10.22 -3.53
N VAL A 34 -3.83 9.29 -3.99
CA VAL A 34 -4.16 8.28 -4.99
C VAL A 34 -3.85 6.90 -4.43
N ARG A 35 -4.84 6.00 -4.53
CA ARG A 35 -4.69 4.59 -4.18
C ARG A 35 -4.58 3.77 -5.45
N ASP A 36 -3.60 2.88 -5.53
CA ASP A 36 -3.44 1.94 -6.65
C ASP A 36 -3.91 0.53 -6.24
N PRO A 37 -5.16 0.14 -6.55
CA PRO A 37 -5.67 -1.18 -6.22
C PRO A 37 -5.13 -2.29 -7.13
N LEU A 38 -4.41 -1.96 -8.22
CA LEU A 38 -3.90 -2.93 -9.18
C LEU A 38 -2.53 -3.49 -8.78
N HIS A 39 -1.92 -2.95 -7.74
CA HIS A 39 -0.60 -3.37 -7.27
C HIS A 39 -0.65 -3.86 -5.81
N PRO A 40 -1.24 -5.04 -5.55
CA PRO A 40 -1.26 -5.63 -4.22
C PRO A 40 0.13 -6.13 -3.82
N PHE A 41 0.57 -5.79 -2.60
CA PHE A 41 1.83 -6.28 -2.03
C PHE A 41 1.56 -7.39 -1.02
N PHE A 42 2.30 -8.48 -1.08
CA PHE A 42 2.12 -9.60 -0.15
C PHE A 42 3.01 -9.50 1.09
N SER A 43 3.91 -8.50 1.13
CA SER A 43 4.68 -8.15 2.33
C SER A 43 4.81 -6.64 2.51
N LEU A 44 4.97 -6.20 3.76
CA LEU A 44 5.21 -4.78 4.08
C LEU A 44 6.54 -4.28 3.52
N ASP A 45 7.57 -5.14 3.47
CA ASP A 45 8.89 -4.77 2.95
C ASP A 45 8.86 -4.55 1.43
N GLU A 46 8.11 -5.37 0.70
CA GLU A 46 7.86 -5.18 -0.74
C GLU A 46 7.16 -3.84 -1.01
N ALA A 47 6.08 -3.55 -0.26
CA ALA A 47 5.35 -2.28 -0.35
C ALA A 47 6.26 -1.08 -0.03
N ARG A 48 7.07 -1.20 1.03
CA ARG A 48 8.05 -0.18 1.44
C ARG A 48 9.08 0.08 0.36
N ASN A 49 9.74 -0.97 -0.13
CA ASN A 49 10.77 -0.85 -1.17
C ASN A 49 10.21 -0.19 -2.43
N TRP A 50 8.99 -0.58 -2.83
CA TRP A 50 8.31 0.03 -3.97
C TRP A 50 8.04 1.52 -3.74
N ALA A 51 7.46 1.91 -2.60
CA ALA A 51 7.14 3.30 -2.29
C ALA A 51 8.41 4.17 -2.22
N THR A 52 9.46 3.67 -1.55
CA THR A 52 10.75 4.35 -1.44
C THR A 52 11.44 4.50 -2.79
N SER A 53 11.37 3.49 -3.68
CA SER A 53 11.93 3.58 -5.05
C SER A 53 11.27 4.68 -5.90
N ARG A 54 10.05 5.09 -5.54
CA ARG A 54 9.29 6.17 -6.19
C ARG A 54 9.47 7.53 -5.52
N GLY A 55 10.26 7.60 -4.45
CA GLY A 55 10.53 8.84 -3.71
C GLY A 55 9.46 9.22 -2.67
N TYR A 56 8.59 8.29 -2.28
CA TYR A 56 7.61 8.52 -1.21
C TYR A 56 8.16 8.06 0.14
N GLU A 57 8.04 8.90 1.16
CA GLU A 57 8.32 8.50 2.54
C GLU A 57 7.23 7.58 3.06
N VAL A 58 7.57 6.44 3.65
CA VAL A 58 6.56 5.56 4.25
C VAL A 58 6.15 6.09 5.62
N ARG A 59 4.86 6.38 5.78
CA ARG A 59 4.24 6.70 7.06
C ARG A 59 3.38 5.54 7.51
N GLN A 60 3.50 5.16 8.79
CA GLN A 60 2.56 4.21 9.38
C GLN A 60 1.23 4.94 9.58
N GLY A 61 0.17 4.44 8.93
CA GLY A 61 -1.21 4.89 9.14
C GLY A 61 -1.82 4.29 10.40
#